data_AF-A0A812YAF0-F1
#
_entry.id   AF-A0A812YAF0-F1
#
_cell.length_a   1.000
_cell.length_b   1.000
_cell.length_c   1.000
_cell.angle_alpha   90.00
_cell.angle_beta   90.00
_cell.angle_gamma   90.00
#
_symmetry.space_group_name_H-M   'P 1'
#
loop_
_entity.id
_entity.type
_entity.pdbx_description
1 polymer ?
#
loop_
_entity_poly.entity_id
_entity_poly.type
_entity_poly.pdbx_seq_one_letter_code
_entity_poly.pdbx_strand_id
1 'polypeptide(L)'
;MSVTSTLTLNIRGMIMSLTEIQLRDSSLKSWARGILNLLTEENLVLLALLAELSRTVSSYHHSFESSRGSHPSCLARSAQHFRALSEELNRLFSFRSMGGELQEPLTLSPQFTAGFMQLLQSSYNLMVTEAVVHGKTMLFYRAKSKDVRRTIAAQLGKVNNIIRNYVEAVRCHHQMGIAESYHPFDVAWWREAGCDDKTLRGCPGHVLLGFLLPILCFGPHVHSKGRR
;
A
#
# COMPACT_ATOMS: atom_id res chain seq x y z
N MET A 1 3.66 -10.23 8.51
CA MET A 1 4.14 -8.94 9.07
C MET A 1 5.40 -8.54 8.33
N SER A 2 5.52 -7.28 7.90
CA SER A 2 6.72 -6.79 7.21
C SER A 2 7.84 -6.46 8.20
N VAL A 3 9.10 -6.51 7.74
CA VAL A 3 10.28 -6.13 8.53
C VAL A 3 10.14 -4.69 9.05
N THR A 4 9.64 -3.78 8.21
CA THR A 4 9.40 -2.38 8.57
C THR A 4 8.43 -2.22 9.73
N SER A 5 7.33 -2.96 9.75
CA SER A 5 6.37 -2.94 10.87
C SER A 5 6.98 -3.45 12.17
N THR A 6 7.73 -4.55 12.12
CA THR A 6 8.40 -5.11 13.31
C THR A 6 9.43 -4.12 13.87
N LEU A 7 10.18 -3.45 13.00
CA LEU A 7 11.15 -2.43 13.39
C LEU A 7 10.46 -1.23 14.05
N THR A 8 9.37 -0.71 13.49
CA THR A 8 8.66 0.44 14.10
C THR A 8 8.09 0.11 15.48
N LEU A 9 7.51 -1.08 15.64
CA LEU A 9 6.90 -1.51 16.91
C LEU A 9 7.93 -1.67 18.04
N ASN A 10 9.17 -2.04 17.71
CA ASN A 10 10.23 -2.33 18.67
C ASN A 10 11.29 -1.24 18.77
N ILE A 11 11.04 -0.07 18.19
CA ILE A 11 12.06 0.97 18.01
C ILE A 11 12.69 1.43 19.32
N ARG A 12 11.88 1.56 20.38
CA ARG A 12 12.36 1.92 21.72
C ARG A 12 13.32 0.87 22.27
N GLY A 13 12.93 -0.41 22.21
CA GLY A 13 13.74 -1.52 22.69
C GLY A 13 15.07 -1.64 21.92
N MET A 14 15.03 -1.42 20.60
CA MET A 14 16.23 -1.40 19.77
C MET A 14 17.17 -0.24 20.13
N ILE A 15 16.66 0.98 20.30
CA ILE A 15 17.49 2.14 20.68
C ILE A 15 18.12 1.91 22.05
N MET A 16 17.36 1.44 23.03
CA MET A 16 17.89 1.14 24.37
C MET A 16 18.97 0.06 24.32
N SER A 17 18.74 -1.03 23.58
CA SER A 17 19.71 -2.12 23.45
C SER A 17 20.98 -1.66 22.72
N LEU A 18 20.86 -0.89 21.64
CA LEU A 18 22.01 -0.33 20.92
C LEU A 18 22.80 0.65 21.78
N THR A 19 22.12 1.42 22.62
CA THR A 19 22.77 2.33 23.57
C THR A 19 23.52 1.55 24.64
N GLU A 20 22.94 0.47 25.16
CA GLU A 20 23.60 -0.43 26.11
C GLU A 20 24.83 -1.12 25.50
N ILE A 21 24.73 -1.63 24.27
CA ILE A 21 25.87 -2.23 23.54
C ILE A 21 26.97 -1.20 23.33
N GLN A 22 26.63 0.02 22.90
CA GLN A 22 27.60 1.10 22.73
C GLN A 22 28.34 1.45 24.02
N LEU A 23 27.70 1.21 25.16
CA LEU A 23 28.20 1.52 26.49
C LEU A 23 29.06 0.43 27.09
N ARG A 24 28.63 -0.82 26.98
CA ARG A 24 29.20 -1.96 27.70
C ARG A 24 30.17 -2.77 26.85
N ASP A 25 29.98 -2.78 25.54
CA ASP A 25 30.75 -3.62 24.62
C ASP A 25 31.72 -2.79 23.78
N SER A 26 33.02 -2.90 24.09
CA SER A 26 34.07 -2.20 23.36
C SER A 26 34.24 -2.70 21.91
N SER A 27 33.87 -3.95 21.64
CA SER A 27 34.01 -4.57 20.31
C SER A 27 32.92 -4.12 19.34
N LEU A 28 31.69 -3.95 19.84
CA LEU A 28 30.52 -3.57 19.03
C LEU A 28 30.19 -2.07 19.07
N LYS A 29 30.97 -1.28 19.81
CA LYS A 29 30.72 0.16 20.03
C LYS A 29 30.62 0.98 18.75
N SER A 30 31.52 0.76 17.79
CA SER A 30 31.56 1.51 16.52
C SER A 30 30.35 1.17 15.65
N TRP A 31 29.98 -0.11 15.59
CA TRP A 31 28.82 -0.60 14.88
C TRP A 31 27.51 -0.05 15.49
N ALA A 32 27.34 -0.16 16.80
CA ALA A 32 26.15 0.36 17.50
C ALA A 32 26.01 1.87 17.33
N ARG A 33 27.12 2.61 17.38
CA ARG A 33 27.15 4.04 17.07
C ARG A 33 26.73 4.33 15.64
N GLY A 34 27.22 3.55 14.68
CA GLY A 34 26.86 3.68 13.27
C GLY A 34 25.34 3.56 13.06
N ILE A 35 24.71 2.58 13.71
CA ILE A 35 23.25 2.39 13.62
C ILE A 35 22.50 3.52 14.33
N LEU A 36 22.90 3.91 15.54
CA LEU A 36 22.26 5.01 16.26
C LEU A 36 22.30 6.33 15.47
N ASN A 37 23.38 6.58 14.74
CA ASN A 37 23.51 7.76 13.87
C ASN A 37 22.53 7.73 12.67
N LEU A 38 22.09 6.54 12.25
CA LEU A 38 21.07 6.40 11.20
C LEU A 38 19.64 6.60 11.73
N LEU A 39 19.40 6.45 13.03
CA LEU A 39 18.08 6.59 13.66
C LEU A 39 17.73 8.06 13.95
N THR A 40 17.87 8.92 12.93
CA THR A 40 17.45 10.32 12.96
C THR A 40 15.92 10.44 12.92
N GLU A 41 15.37 11.62 13.25
CA GLU A 41 13.92 11.89 13.32
C GLU A 41 13.30 11.63 11.96
N GLU A 42 13.95 12.17 10.93
CA GLU A 42 13.55 12.01 9.55
C GLU A 42 13.48 10.54 9.15
N ASN A 43 14.49 9.75 9.54
CA ASN A 43 14.55 8.34 9.20
C ASN A 43 13.54 7.50 10.00
N LEU A 44 13.29 7.84 11.27
CA LEU A 44 12.27 7.19 12.08
C LEU A 44 10.86 7.46 11.55
N VAL A 45 10.57 8.72 11.19
CA VAL A 45 9.32 9.12 10.55
C VAL A 45 9.16 8.41 9.21
N LEU A 46 10.20 8.41 8.37
CA LEU A 46 10.18 7.71 7.09
C LEU A 46 9.92 6.20 7.28
N LEU A 47 10.56 5.56 8.26
CA LEU A 47 10.40 4.14 8.55
C LEU A 47 8.97 3.82 8.98
N ALA A 48 8.36 4.67 9.82
CA ALA A 48 6.95 4.52 10.21
C ALA A 48 5.99 4.71 9.02
N LEU A 49 6.22 5.69 8.15
CA LEU A 49 5.42 5.88 6.93
C LEU A 49 5.57 4.70 5.95
N LEU A 50 6.78 4.16 5.79
CA LEU A 50 7.04 2.97 4.97
C LEU A 50 6.41 1.71 5.56
N ALA A 51 6.38 1.56 6.88
CA ALA A 51 5.67 0.48 7.56
C ALA A 51 4.17 0.55 7.30
N GLU A 52 3.58 1.75 7.36
CA GLU A 52 2.18 2.00 7.04
C GLU A 52 1.84 1.67 5.58
N LEU A 53 2.70 2.09 4.65
CA LEU A 53 2.58 1.76 3.24
C LEU A 53 2.67 0.25 3.01
N SER A 54 3.67 -0.40 3.61
CA SER A 54 3.90 -1.84 3.49
C SER A 54 2.69 -2.63 3.98
N ARG A 55 2.14 -2.27 5.15
CA ARG A 55 0.94 -2.91 5.72
C ARG A 55 -0.25 -2.79 4.77
N THR A 56 -0.49 -1.60 4.23
CA THR A 56 -1.61 -1.32 3.32
C THR A 56 -1.48 -2.12 2.03
N VAL A 57 -0.29 -2.11 1.42
CA VAL A 57 0.02 -2.87 0.20
C VAL A 57 -0.09 -4.38 0.42
N SER A 58 0.46 -4.91 1.52
CA SER A 58 0.34 -6.33 1.85
C SER A 58 -1.11 -6.76 2.08
N SER A 59 -1.92 -5.92 2.75
CA SER A 59 -3.35 -6.21 2.96
C SER A 59 -4.12 -6.29 1.64
N TYR A 60 -3.80 -5.41 0.69
CA TYR A 60 -4.35 -5.47 -0.66
C TYR A 60 -3.97 -6.77 -1.38
N HIS A 61 -2.69 -7.13 -1.40
CA HIS A 61 -2.23 -8.36 -2.06
C HIS A 61 -2.87 -9.62 -1.46
N HIS A 62 -2.98 -9.71 -0.13
CA HIS A 62 -3.66 -10.83 0.52
C HIS A 62 -5.15 -10.90 0.17
N SER A 63 -5.85 -9.76 0.11
CA SER A 63 -7.25 -9.70 -0.29
C SER A 63 -7.43 -10.13 -1.76
N PHE A 64 -6.51 -9.71 -2.61
CA PHE A 64 -6.47 -10.07 -4.03
C PHE A 64 -6.16 -11.56 -4.26
N GLU A 65 -5.24 -12.15 -3.49
CA GLU A 65 -4.94 -13.58 -3.57
C GLU A 65 -6.07 -14.46 -3.02
N SER A 66 -6.65 -14.07 -1.89
CA SER A 66 -7.77 -14.81 -1.27
C SER A 66 -8.99 -14.88 -2.21
N SER A 67 -9.20 -13.84 -3.03
CA SER A 67 -10.30 -13.80 -3.99
C SER A 67 -10.07 -14.62 -5.27
N ARG A 68 -8.83 -15.07 -5.56
CA ARG A 68 -8.52 -15.95 -6.70
C ARG A 68 -9.08 -17.37 -6.56
N GLY A 69 -9.38 -17.83 -5.34
CA GLY A 69 -9.91 -19.18 -5.10
C GLY A 69 -11.40 -19.38 -5.43
N SER A 70 -12.14 -18.30 -5.73
CA SER A 70 -13.59 -18.30 -5.91
C SER A 70 -14.00 -17.65 -7.23
N HIS A 71 -14.20 -18.48 -8.26
CA HIS A 71 -14.81 -18.26 -9.58
C HIS A 71 -14.37 -17.04 -10.44
N PRO A 72 -14.33 -17.21 -11.78
CA PRO A 72 -13.87 -16.19 -12.72
C PRO A 72 -14.97 -15.15 -13.02
N SER A 73 -15.31 -14.33 -12.05
CA SER A 73 -15.87 -12.99 -12.28
C SER A 73 -14.83 -12.01 -11.72
N CYS A 74 -13.69 -11.95 -12.42
CA CYS A 74 -12.42 -11.47 -11.89
C CYS A 74 -12.21 -9.96 -12.07
N LEU A 75 -12.71 -9.36 -13.16
CA LEU A 75 -12.36 -8.00 -13.54
C LEU A 75 -13.01 -6.92 -12.66
N ALA A 76 -14.34 -6.95 -12.47
CA ALA A 76 -15.05 -5.95 -11.67
C ALA A 76 -14.60 -5.95 -10.20
N ARG A 77 -14.35 -7.14 -9.64
CA ARG A 77 -13.86 -7.32 -8.27
C ARG A 77 -12.40 -6.87 -8.13
N SER A 78 -11.54 -7.16 -9.11
CA SER A 78 -10.17 -6.63 -9.15
C SER A 78 -10.16 -5.11 -9.22
N ALA A 79 -11.00 -4.51 -10.06
CA ALA A 79 -11.17 -3.06 -10.15
C ALA A 79 -11.67 -2.46 -8.82
N GLN A 80 -12.58 -3.13 -8.13
CA GLN A 80 -13.05 -2.71 -6.81
C GLN A 80 -11.93 -2.75 -5.77
N HIS A 81 -11.13 -3.82 -5.71
CA HIS A 81 -9.99 -3.92 -4.79
C HIS A 81 -8.93 -2.85 -5.08
N PHE A 82 -8.62 -2.60 -6.35
CA PHE A 82 -7.67 -1.56 -6.74
C PHE A 82 -8.19 -0.14 -6.38
N ARG A 83 -9.48 0.12 -6.58
CA ARG A 83 -10.12 1.37 -6.18
C ARG A 83 -10.05 1.56 -4.66
N ALA A 84 -10.40 0.54 -3.89
CA ALA A 84 -10.32 0.57 -2.43
C ALA A 84 -8.87 0.83 -1.95
N LEU A 85 -7.87 0.19 -2.56
CA LEU A 85 -6.46 0.46 -2.29
C LEU A 85 -6.09 1.92 -2.58
N SER A 86 -6.51 2.45 -3.73
CA SER A 86 -6.19 3.82 -4.13
C SER A 86 -6.82 4.86 -3.19
N GLU A 87 -8.07 4.64 -2.79
CA GLU A 87 -8.78 5.47 -1.82
C GLU A 87 -8.12 5.43 -0.44
N GLU A 88 -7.72 4.25 0.03
CA GLU A 88 -7.03 4.09 1.31
C GLU A 88 -5.65 4.75 1.31
N LEU A 89 -4.85 4.55 0.25
CA LEU A 89 -3.54 5.23 0.11
C LEU A 89 -3.69 6.75 0.05
N ASN A 90 -4.71 7.25 -0.66
CA ASN A 90 -5.00 8.69 -0.71
C ASN A 90 -5.35 9.22 0.68
N ARG A 91 -6.23 8.53 1.42
CA ARG A 91 -6.66 8.91 2.76
C ARG A 91 -5.51 8.90 3.78
N LEU A 92 -4.57 7.96 3.63
CA LEU A 92 -3.41 7.82 4.52
C LEU A 92 -2.33 8.87 4.29
N PHE A 93 -2.01 9.20 3.03
CA PHE A 93 -0.78 9.91 2.69
C PHE A 93 -0.97 11.22 1.89
N SER A 94 -2.16 11.50 1.37
CA SER A 94 -2.40 12.65 0.49
C SER A 94 -3.01 13.84 1.23
N PHE A 95 -2.48 15.04 0.95
CA PHE A 95 -3.07 16.32 1.36
C PHE A 95 -4.27 16.74 0.50
N ARG A 96 -4.59 15.96 -0.53
CA ARG A 96 -5.74 16.18 -1.39
C ARG A 96 -6.56 14.91 -1.51
N SER A 97 -7.86 15.06 -1.36
CA SER A 97 -8.83 14.01 -1.66
C SER A 97 -8.77 13.61 -3.14
N MET A 98 -9.39 12.49 -3.49
CA MET A 98 -9.55 12.08 -4.90
C MET A 98 -10.31 13.12 -5.74
N GLY A 99 -11.14 13.97 -5.12
CA GLY A 99 -11.86 15.07 -5.77
C GLY A 99 -11.06 16.38 -5.89
N GLY A 100 -9.84 16.44 -5.36
CA GLY A 100 -8.96 17.62 -5.41
C GLY A 100 -9.03 18.55 -4.20
N GLU A 101 -10.05 18.38 -3.34
CA GLU A 101 -10.22 19.12 -2.09
C GLU A 101 -9.06 18.89 -1.12
N LEU A 102 -8.68 19.93 -0.38
CA LEU A 102 -7.64 19.83 0.65
C LEU A 102 -8.13 18.97 1.82
N GLN A 103 -7.31 18.00 2.24
CA GLN A 103 -7.58 17.15 3.38
C GLN A 103 -6.31 16.98 4.22
N GLU A 104 -6.46 16.68 5.52
CA GLU A 104 -5.34 16.25 6.33
C GLU A 104 -5.11 14.73 6.14
N PRO A 105 -3.90 14.28 5.81
CA PRO A 105 -3.57 12.85 5.77
C PRO A 105 -3.85 12.19 7.12
N LEU A 106 -4.45 11.00 7.14
CA LEU A 106 -4.70 10.24 8.38
C LEU A 106 -3.45 10.02 9.21
N THR A 107 -2.29 9.86 8.56
CA THR A 107 -1.00 9.69 9.24
C THR A 107 -0.60 10.89 10.11
N LEU A 108 -1.18 12.07 9.85
CA LEU A 108 -1.04 13.29 10.66
C LEU A 108 -2.21 13.51 11.62
N SER A 109 -3.35 12.89 11.35
CA SER A 109 -4.55 13.07 12.16
C SER A 109 -4.34 12.53 13.58
N PRO A 110 -4.70 13.30 14.63
CA PRO A 110 -4.62 12.85 16.02
C PRO A 110 -5.64 11.76 16.35
N GLN A 111 -6.68 11.60 15.53
CA GLN A 111 -7.74 10.59 15.74
C GLN A 111 -7.28 9.19 15.30
N PHE A 112 -6.22 9.09 14.50
CA PHE A 112 -5.75 7.82 13.96
C PHE A 112 -4.74 7.15 14.89
N THR A 113 -5.21 6.49 15.94
CA THR A 113 -4.33 5.94 17.00
C THR A 113 -3.62 4.63 16.64
N ALA A 114 -4.13 3.90 15.65
CA ALA A 114 -3.59 2.61 15.24
C ALA A 114 -2.41 2.70 14.24
N GLY A 115 -2.10 3.90 13.74
CA GLY A 115 -1.04 4.11 12.76
C GLY A 115 0.36 3.94 13.34
N PHE A 116 1.29 3.48 12.52
CA PHE A 116 2.70 3.33 12.92
C PHE A 116 3.35 4.66 13.31
N MET A 117 2.88 5.78 12.75
CA MET A 117 3.31 7.13 13.14
C MET A 117 2.89 7.47 14.57
N GLN A 118 1.67 7.13 14.96
CA GLN A 118 1.14 7.38 16.30
C GLN A 118 1.71 6.39 17.32
N LEU A 119 1.95 5.15 16.91
CA LEU A 119 2.72 4.18 17.70
C LEU A 119 4.16 4.64 17.91
N LEU A 120 4.81 5.20 16.89
CA LEU A 120 6.15 5.79 17.02
C LEU A 120 6.12 6.97 18.01
N GLN A 121 5.19 7.91 17.87
CA GLN A 121 5.08 9.07 18.76
C GLN A 121 4.77 8.70 20.22
N SER A 122 3.98 7.65 20.45
CA SER A 122 3.61 7.18 21.80
C SER A 122 4.71 6.33 22.44
N SER A 123 5.37 5.46 21.68
CA SER A 123 6.46 4.61 22.16
C SER A 123 7.79 5.34 22.28
N TYR A 124 8.01 6.35 21.44
CA TYR A 124 9.23 7.13 21.38
C TYR A 124 8.84 8.60 21.16
N ASN A 125 8.83 9.37 22.25
CA ASN A 125 8.37 10.74 22.20
C ASN A 125 9.40 11.63 21.49
N LEU A 126 9.27 11.74 20.16
CA LEU A 126 10.09 12.60 19.29
C LEU A 126 10.10 14.07 19.75
N MET A 127 9.11 14.50 20.55
CA MET A 127 8.93 15.87 21.06
C MET A 127 9.56 16.10 22.44
N VAL A 128 9.97 15.05 23.14
CA VAL A 128 10.64 15.16 24.43
C VAL A 128 12.14 14.94 24.22
N THR A 129 12.91 15.89 24.73
CA THR A 129 14.37 15.84 24.76
C THR A 129 14.79 14.64 25.60
N GLU A 130 14.98 13.47 24.99
CA GLU A 130 15.58 12.33 25.67
C GLU A 130 17.10 12.48 25.58
N ALA A 131 17.71 12.79 26.73
CA ALA A 131 19.14 12.72 26.93
C ALA A 131 19.47 11.39 27.60
N VAL A 132 20.08 10.46 26.87
CA VAL A 132 20.66 9.26 27.51
C VAL A 132 22.08 9.62 27.94
N VAL A 133 22.23 9.85 29.24
CA VAL A 133 23.51 10.15 29.89
C VAL A 133 23.95 8.90 30.65
N HIS A 134 25.18 8.47 30.44
CA HIS A 134 25.78 7.38 31.19
C HIS A 134 27.20 7.76 31.62
N GLY A 135 27.42 7.77 32.94
CA GLY A 135 28.61 8.39 33.52
C GLY A 135 28.64 9.91 33.28
N LYS A 136 29.83 10.44 32.92
CA LYS A 136 30.04 11.87 32.57
C LYS A 136 29.83 12.18 31.08
N THR A 137 29.31 11.23 30.29
CA THR A 137 29.20 11.38 28.83
C THR A 137 27.74 11.34 28.39
N MET A 138 27.33 12.38 27.67
CA MET A 138 26.05 12.44 26.98
C MET A 138 26.17 11.68 25.66
N LEU A 139 25.41 10.60 25.50
CA LEU A 139 25.56 9.68 24.36
C LEU A 139 24.48 9.87 23.31
N PHE A 140 23.30 10.27 23.78
CA PHE A 140 22.18 10.59 22.92
C PHE A 140 21.54 11.87 23.43
N TYR A 141 21.44 12.88 22.58
CA TYR A 141 20.74 14.13 22.87
C TYR A 141 19.98 14.55 21.63
N ARG A 142 18.66 14.65 21.75
CA ARG A 142 17.79 15.11 20.67
C ARG A 142 17.07 16.37 21.13
N ALA A 143 17.50 17.53 20.63
CA ALA A 143 16.82 18.78 20.90
C ALA A 143 15.38 18.77 20.33
N LYS A 144 14.45 19.48 20.98
CA LYS A 144 13.10 19.71 20.47
C LYS A 144 13.15 20.24 19.03
N SER A 145 12.71 19.42 18.08
CA SER A 145 12.45 19.85 16.72
C SER A 145 11.23 20.79 16.73
N LYS A 146 11.46 22.08 16.44
CA LYS A 146 10.37 23.08 16.31
C LYS A 146 9.45 22.82 15.11
N ASP A 147 9.73 21.81 14.28
CA ASP A 147 9.11 21.64 12.96
C ASP A 147 8.79 20.16 12.62
N VAL A 148 8.46 19.31 13.60
CA VAL A 148 8.11 17.87 13.37
C VAL A 148 7.06 17.69 12.27
N ARG A 149 6.03 18.55 12.22
CA ARG A 149 5.01 18.51 11.15
C ARG A 149 5.60 18.79 9.77
N ARG A 150 6.57 19.71 9.67
CA ARG A 150 7.28 20.01 8.43
C ARG A 150 8.16 18.83 8.01
N THR A 151 8.83 18.19 8.95
CA THR A 151 9.59 16.96 8.71
C THR A 151 8.68 15.85 8.18
N ILE A 152 7.52 15.63 8.81
CA ILE A 152 6.56 14.62 8.35
C ILE A 152 6.03 14.96 6.96
N ALA A 153 5.65 16.22 6.71
CA ALA A 153 5.21 16.67 5.39
C ALA A 153 6.28 16.44 4.30
N ALA A 154 7.55 16.70 4.61
CA ALA A 154 8.66 16.44 3.69
C ALA A 154 8.84 14.95 3.39
N GLN A 155 8.77 14.08 4.41
CA GLN A 155 8.86 12.62 4.18
C GLN A 155 7.61 12.09 3.47
N LEU A 156 6.42 12.61 3.75
CA LEU A 156 5.18 12.29 3.02
C LEU A 156 5.33 12.60 1.52
N GLY A 157 5.95 13.72 1.16
CA GLY A 157 6.26 14.04 -0.24
C GLY A 157 7.12 12.97 -0.93
N LYS A 158 8.14 12.44 -0.23
CA LYS A 158 8.97 11.34 -0.75
C LYS A 158 8.18 10.05 -0.91
N VAL A 159 7.36 9.70 0.08
CA VAL A 159 6.53 8.49 0.07
C VAL A 159 5.45 8.56 -1.02
N ASN A 160 4.88 9.73 -1.28
CA ASN A 160 3.90 9.92 -2.35
C ASN A 160 4.44 9.61 -3.75
N ASN A 161 5.73 9.83 -4.00
CA ASN A 161 6.36 9.40 -5.26
C ASN A 161 6.38 7.86 -5.39
N ILE A 162 6.70 7.16 -4.30
CA ILE A 162 6.70 5.70 -4.25
C ILE A 162 5.28 5.16 -4.46
N ILE A 163 4.30 5.75 -3.77
CA ILE A 163 2.88 5.41 -3.90
C ILE A 163 2.41 5.57 -5.35
N ARG A 164 2.72 6.71 -5.97
CA ARG A 164 2.34 6.97 -7.37
C ARG A 164 2.90 5.91 -8.30
N ASN A 165 4.19 5.58 -8.17
CA ASN A 165 4.83 4.55 -9.00
C ASN A 165 4.21 3.17 -8.77
N TYR A 166 3.90 2.82 -7.53
CA TYR A 166 3.25 1.55 -7.19
C TYR A 166 1.83 1.47 -7.76
N VAL A 167 1.00 2.50 -7.56
CA VAL A 167 -0.38 2.56 -8.09
C VAL A 167 -0.37 2.48 -9.63
N GLU A 168 0.57 3.15 -10.28
CA GLU A 168 0.75 3.09 -11.74
C GLU A 168 1.10 1.67 -12.20
N ALA A 169 2.05 1.02 -11.53
CA ALA A 169 2.47 -0.34 -11.86
C ALA A 169 1.30 -1.34 -11.69
N VAL A 170 0.54 -1.23 -10.61
CA VAL A 170 -0.63 -2.08 -10.37
C VAL A 170 -1.70 -1.82 -11.43
N ARG A 171 -1.97 -0.55 -11.78
CA ARG A 171 -2.92 -0.20 -12.85
C ARG A 171 -2.52 -0.80 -14.19
N CYS A 172 -1.25 -0.66 -14.56
CA CYS A 172 -0.70 -1.24 -15.79
C CYS A 172 -0.91 -2.76 -15.82
N HIS A 173 -0.60 -3.46 -14.72
CA HIS A 173 -0.82 -4.91 -14.63
C HIS A 173 -2.30 -5.30 -14.83
N HIS A 174 -3.24 -4.54 -14.26
CA HIS A 174 -4.67 -4.78 -14.46
C HIS A 174 -5.11 -4.50 -15.90
N GLN A 175 -4.63 -3.41 -16.50
CA GLN A 175 -4.93 -3.07 -17.89
C GLN A 175 -4.39 -4.11 -18.87
N MET A 176 -3.18 -4.64 -18.63
CA MET A 176 -2.63 -5.75 -19.40
C MET A 176 -3.49 -7.01 -19.25
N GLY A 177 -3.87 -7.39 -18.02
CA GLY A 177 -4.75 -8.56 -17.81
C GLY A 177 -6.13 -8.40 -18.45
N ILE A 178 -6.67 -7.17 -18.48
CA ILE A 178 -7.89 -6.83 -19.22
C ILE A 178 -7.67 -7.02 -20.73
N ALA A 179 -6.61 -6.43 -21.28
CA ALA A 179 -6.28 -6.54 -22.71
C ALA A 179 -6.11 -8.01 -23.13
N GLU A 180 -5.38 -8.81 -22.35
CA GLU A 180 -5.22 -10.26 -22.57
C GLU A 180 -6.56 -11.01 -22.51
N SER A 181 -7.47 -10.61 -21.62
CA SER A 181 -8.81 -11.22 -21.52
C SER A 181 -9.70 -10.89 -22.73
N TYR A 182 -9.48 -9.72 -23.37
CA TYR A 182 -10.20 -9.30 -24.57
C TYR A 182 -9.49 -9.68 -25.88
N HIS A 183 -8.25 -10.17 -25.80
CA HIS A 183 -7.44 -10.62 -26.94
C HIS A 183 -8.18 -11.61 -27.86
N PRO A 184 -8.97 -12.57 -27.36
CA PRO A 184 -9.76 -13.46 -28.20
C PRO A 184 -10.88 -12.77 -28.99
N PHE A 185 -11.19 -11.49 -28.74
CA PHE A 185 -12.20 -10.72 -29.46
C PHE A 185 -11.57 -9.68 -30.42
N ASP A 186 -10.24 -9.64 -30.53
CA ASP A 186 -9.53 -8.73 -31.42
C ASP A 186 -9.43 -9.31 -32.84
N VAL A 187 -10.12 -8.66 -33.78
CA VAL A 187 -10.17 -9.05 -35.21
C VAL A 187 -8.83 -8.86 -35.92
N ALA A 188 -7.98 -7.93 -35.46
CA ALA A 188 -6.63 -7.77 -35.98
C ALA A 188 -5.75 -8.96 -35.55
N TRP A 189 -5.87 -9.38 -34.29
CA TRP A 189 -5.19 -10.57 -33.79
C TRP A 189 -5.62 -11.85 -34.54
N TRP A 190 -6.92 -12.03 -34.81
CA TRP A 190 -7.39 -13.18 -35.61
C TRP A 190 -6.77 -13.22 -37.01
N ARG A 191 -6.62 -12.04 -37.64
CA ARG A 191 -5.99 -11.90 -38.96
C ARG A 191 -4.50 -12.23 -38.94
N GLU A 192 -3.78 -11.82 -37.89
CA GLU A 192 -2.34 -12.08 -37.74
C GLU A 192 -2.03 -13.52 -37.29
N ALA A 193 -2.89 -14.10 -36.45
CA ALA A 193 -2.73 -15.47 -35.94
C ALA A 193 -3.12 -16.56 -36.94
N GLY A 194 -3.67 -16.19 -38.11
CA GLY A 194 -4.09 -17.15 -39.15
C GLY A 194 -5.24 -18.06 -38.72
N CYS A 195 -6.08 -17.63 -37.77
CA CYS A 195 -7.15 -18.45 -37.22
C CYS A 195 -8.35 -18.58 -38.18
N ASP A 196 -8.61 -19.81 -38.65
CA ASP A 196 -9.85 -20.28 -39.29
C ASP A 196 -10.96 -20.42 -38.21
N ASP A 197 -12.25 -20.27 -38.56
CA ASP A 197 -13.43 -20.56 -37.69
C ASP A 197 -13.33 -21.89 -36.91
N LYS A 198 -12.57 -22.87 -37.40
CA LYS A 198 -12.28 -24.14 -36.73
C LYS A 198 -11.48 -24.01 -35.43
N THR A 199 -10.77 -22.89 -35.23
CA THR A 199 -9.95 -22.63 -34.04
C THR A 199 -10.79 -22.23 -32.81
N LEU A 200 -12.06 -21.85 -33.02
CA LEU A 200 -13.03 -21.56 -31.95
C LEU A 200 -13.48 -22.82 -31.17
N ARG A 201 -13.13 -24.02 -31.63
CA ARG A 201 -13.44 -25.29 -30.94
C ARG A 201 -12.52 -25.59 -29.75
N GLY A 202 -11.46 -24.79 -29.57
CA GLY A 202 -10.45 -24.96 -28.51
C GLY A 202 -10.67 -24.12 -27.24
N CYS A 203 -11.70 -23.27 -27.18
CA CYS A 203 -12.06 -22.62 -25.92
C CYS A 203 -12.87 -23.62 -25.07
N PRO A 204 -12.44 -23.99 -23.84
CA PRO A 204 -13.25 -24.83 -22.98
C PRO A 204 -14.62 -24.17 -22.81
N GLY A 205 -15.67 -24.90 -23.18
CA GLY A 205 -17.06 -24.44 -23.36
C GLY A 205 -17.75 -23.84 -22.13
N HIS A 206 -17.01 -23.49 -21.08
CA HIS A 206 -17.50 -22.81 -19.89
C HIS A 206 -17.46 -21.29 -19.95
N VAL A 207 -16.70 -20.67 -20.88
CA VAL A 207 -16.56 -19.20 -20.91
C VAL A 207 -17.59 -18.53 -21.83
N LEU A 208 -17.91 -19.11 -22.99
CA LEU A 208 -18.87 -18.52 -23.94
C LEU A 208 -20.33 -18.66 -23.49
N LEU A 209 -20.71 -19.75 -22.84
CA LEU A 209 -22.07 -19.94 -22.30
C LEU A 209 -22.32 -19.15 -21.01
N GLY A 210 -21.28 -18.87 -20.21
CA GLY A 210 -21.42 -18.12 -18.95
C GLY A 210 -21.61 -16.60 -19.13
N PHE A 211 -21.04 -16.02 -20.19
CA PHE A 211 -21.09 -14.57 -20.43
C PHE A 211 -22.23 -14.10 -21.33
N LEU A 212 -22.78 -14.97 -22.20
CA LEU A 212 -23.90 -14.61 -23.09
C LEU A 212 -25.29 -14.83 -22.47
N LEU A 213 -25.42 -15.70 -21.46
CA LEU A 213 -26.72 -15.94 -20.81
C LEU A 213 -27.27 -14.71 -20.06
N PRO A 214 -26.48 -13.88 -19.35
CA PRO A 214 -27.01 -12.68 -18.69
C PRO A 214 -27.45 -11.58 -19.67
N ILE A 215 -26.84 -11.53 -20.87
CA ILE A 215 -27.11 -10.50 -21.87
C ILE A 215 -28.36 -10.84 -22.69
N LEU A 216 -28.67 -12.12 -22.85
CA LEU A 216 -29.89 -12.59 -23.53
C LEU A 216 -31.11 -12.71 -22.59
N CYS A 217 -30.93 -12.66 -21.27
CA CYS A 217 -32.02 -12.74 -20.29
C CYS A 217 -32.62 -11.38 -19.87
N PHE A 218 -32.10 -10.25 -20.35
CA PHE A 218 -32.73 -8.92 -20.21
C PHE A 218 -33.36 -8.48 -21.54
N GLY A 219 -34.31 -9.27 -22.04
CA GLY A 219 -35.28 -8.78 -23.02
C GLY A 219 -36.32 -7.88 -22.35
N PRO A 220 -36.76 -6.78 -22.97
CA PRO A 220 -37.85 -5.98 -22.42
C PRO A 220 -39.12 -6.83 -22.36
N HIS A 221 -39.71 -6.94 -21.18
CA HIS A 221 -41.06 -7.44 -20.97
C HIS A 221 -42.04 -6.51 -21.69
N VAL A 222 -42.40 -6.84 -22.94
CA VAL A 222 -43.57 -6.25 -23.60
C VAL A 222 -44.71 -7.24 -23.49
N HIS A 223 -45.55 -7.02 -22.48
CA HIS A 223 -46.91 -7.51 -22.46
C HIS A 223 -47.67 -6.94 -23.68
N SER A 224 -48.16 -7.79 -24.57
CA SER A 224 -49.46 -7.52 -25.18
C SER A 224 -50.20 -8.84 -25.43
N LYS A 225 -51.38 -8.89 -24.82
CA LYS A 225 -52.37 -9.97 -24.90
C LYS A 225 -52.91 -10.02 -26.33
N GLY A 226 -53.15 -11.24 -26.83
CA GLY A 226 -53.93 -11.43 -28.04
C GLY A 226 -55.35 -10.89 -27.91
N ARG A 227 -55.92 -10.47 -29.04
CA ARG A 227 -57.35 -10.56 -29.36
C ARG A 227 -57.51 -10.73 -30.87
N ARG A 228 -58.21 -11.83 -31.17
CA ARG A 228 -59.04 -12.19 -32.33
C ARG A 228 -58.98 -11.32 -33.57
#